data_AF-A0A813HI43-F1
#
_entry.id   AF-A0A813HI43-F1
#
_cell.length_a   1.000
_cell.length_b   1.000
_cell.length_c   1.000
_cell.angle_alpha   90.00
_cell.angle_beta   90.00
_cell.angle_gamma   90.00
#
_symmetry.space_group_name_H-M   'P 1'
#
loop_
_entity.id
_entity.type
_entity.pdbx_description
1 polymer ?
#
loop_
_entity_poly.entity_id
_entity_poly.type
_entity_poly.pdbx_seq_one_letter_code
_entity_poly.pdbx_strand_id
1 'polypeptide(L)'
;MSSTKMPLGLLLMQLATTLSLRRLQLRLDWRPREENSEADDLTNDRFSDFDETERILISWEQVDKSLLEKLLLCQEEYEDELSALKKREAPAPKRKGKEKRCRTEWA
;
A
#
# COMPACT_ATOMS: atom_id res chain seq x y z
N MET A 1 -8.12 12.91 3.46
CA MET A 1 -7.23 12.17 4.37
C MET A 1 -6.15 11.53 3.53
N SER A 2 -4.89 11.98 3.66
CA SER A 2 -3.76 11.36 2.96
C SER A 2 -3.69 9.89 3.37
N SER A 3 -3.88 9.02 2.39
CA SER A 3 -4.12 7.62 2.62
C SER A 3 -2.79 6.89 2.68
N THR A 4 -2.26 6.63 3.87
CA THR A 4 -1.21 5.61 4.08
C THR A 4 -1.83 4.22 3.92
N LYS A 5 -2.50 4.00 2.79
CA LYS A 5 -2.98 2.68 2.40
C LYS A 5 -1.77 1.86 1.98
N MET A 6 -1.87 0.57 2.22
CA MET A 6 -0.94 -0.39 1.67
C MET A 6 -0.91 -0.26 0.13
N PRO A 7 0.27 -0.32 -0.52
CA PRO A 7 1.60 -0.60 0.04
C PRO A 7 2.38 0.65 0.50
N LEU A 8 1.87 1.86 0.26
CA LEU A 8 2.59 3.13 0.48
C LEU A 8 3.09 3.29 1.92
N GLY A 9 2.32 2.85 2.91
CA GLY A 9 2.72 2.90 4.32
C GLY A 9 4.05 2.16 4.58
N LEU A 10 4.25 0.98 4.00
CA LEU A 10 5.48 0.20 4.19
C LEU A 10 6.68 0.85 3.49
N LEU A 11 6.47 1.42 2.31
CA LEU A 11 7.49 2.19 1.59
C LEU A 11 7.96 3.40 2.42
N LEU A 12 7.03 4.11 3.07
CA LEU A 12 7.38 5.22 3.96
C LEU A 12 8.15 4.74 5.19
N MET A 13 7.83 3.57 5.75
CA MET A 13 8.60 2.98 6.85
C MET A 13 10.02 2.61 6.43
N GLN A 14 10.21 2.02 5.25
CA GLN A 14 11.54 1.76 4.66
C GLN A 14 12.33 3.06 4.50
N LEU A 15 11.72 4.09 3.92
CA LEU A 15 12.35 5.39 3.72
C LEU A 15 12.77 6.02 5.06
N ALA A 16 11.85 6.10 6.02
CA ALA A 16 12.12 6.66 7.34
C ALA A 16 13.25 5.92 8.07
N THR A 17 13.25 4.59 8.01
CA THR A 17 14.30 3.76 8.62
C THR A 17 15.65 4.00 7.94
N THR A 18 15.66 4.09 6.61
CA THR A 18 16.88 4.36 5.82
C THR A 18 17.48 5.71 6.18
N LEU A 19 16.64 6.76 6.28
CA LEU A 19 17.06 8.10 6.70
C LEU A 19 17.63 8.08 8.12
N SER A 20 16.95 7.40 9.05
CA SER A 20 17.39 7.28 10.45
C SER A 20 18.73 6.57 10.57
N LEU A 21 18.91 5.43 9.90
CA LEU A 21 20.16 4.66 9.92
C LEU A 21 21.33 5.46 9.34
N ARG A 22 21.07 6.27 8.31
CA ARG A 22 22.08 7.12 7.67
C ARG A 22 22.24 8.50 8.33
N ARG A 23 21.47 8.80 9.39
CA ARG A 23 21.43 10.11 10.06
C ARG A 23 21.16 11.27 9.09
N LEU A 24 20.29 11.03 8.11
CA LEU A 24 19.89 12.01 7.11
C LEU A 24 18.55 12.64 7.49
N GLN A 25 18.39 13.90 7.12
CA GLN A 25 17.12 14.61 7.26
C GLN A 25 16.55 14.91 5.87
N LEU A 26 15.31 14.50 5.63
CA LEU A 26 14.58 14.83 4.41
C LEU A 26 13.70 16.07 4.68
N ARG A 27 13.87 17.10 3.86
CA ARG A 27 12.98 18.27 3.83
C ARG A 27 12.16 18.22 2.55
N LEU A 28 10.84 18.34 2.69
CA LEU A 28 9.89 18.33 1.59
C LEU A 28 9.14 19.65 1.64
N ASP A 29 9.32 20.45 0.60
CA ASP A 29 8.61 21.71 0.41
C ASP A 29 7.67 21.56 -0.78
N TRP A 30 6.42 21.97 -0.60
CA TRP A 30 5.46 21.93 -1.69
C TRP A 30 5.74 23.08 -2.66
N ARG A 31 5.85 22.75 -3.96
CA ARG A 31 6.01 23.72 -5.04
C ARG A 31 4.71 23.86 -5.82
N PRO A 32 4.35 25.08 -6.29
CA PRO A 32 3.28 25.26 -7.26
C PRO A 32 3.49 24.35 -8.47
N ARG A 33 2.40 23.86 -9.09
CA ARG A 33 2.49 22.85 -10.16
C ARG A 33 3.21 23.39 -11.39
N GLU A 34 3.04 24.67 -11.64
CA GLU A 34 3.58 25.48 -12.72
C GLU A 34 5.09 25.64 -12.61
N GLU A 35 5.63 25.49 -11.39
CA GLU A 35 7.07 25.49 -11.08
C GLU A 35 7.64 24.06 -10.93
N ASN A 36 6.82 23.02 -11.15
CA ASN A 36 7.20 21.61 -10.98
C ASN A 36 7.08 20.84 -12.31
N SER A 37 7.20 21.55 -13.44
CA SER A 37 7.14 20.98 -14.79
C SER A 37 8.20 19.90 -15.01
N GLU A 38 9.39 20.09 -14.45
CA GLU A 38 10.52 19.18 -14.59
C GLU A 38 10.20 17.81 -13.98
N ALA A 39 9.52 17.77 -12.83
CA ALA A 39 9.13 16.51 -12.22
C ALA A 39 8.06 15.79 -13.07
N ASP A 40 7.12 16.54 -13.64
CA ASP A 40 6.11 15.99 -14.55
C ASP A 40 6.79 15.43 -15.82
N ASP A 41 7.77 16.13 -16.41
CA ASP A 41 8.52 15.65 -17.57
C ASP A 41 9.29 14.35 -17.29
N LEU A 42 9.94 14.24 -16.13
CA LEU A 42 10.59 13.00 -15.70
C LEU A 42 9.60 11.82 -15.60
N THR A 43 8.39 12.05 -15.10
CA THR A 43 7.36 10.99 -15.02
C THR A 43 6.75 10.61 -16.38
N ASN A 44 6.86 11.49 -17.38
CA ASN A 44 6.38 11.26 -18.75
C ASN A 44 7.50 10.80 -19.70
N ASP A 45 8.65 10.39 -19.16
CA ASP A 45 9.84 9.97 -19.93
C ASP A 45 10.34 11.03 -20.92
N ARG A 46 10.16 12.33 -20.60
CA ARG A 46 10.69 13.45 -21.39
C ARG A 46 11.99 13.95 -20.76
N PHE A 47 13.08 13.80 -21.50
CA PHE A 47 14.44 14.11 -21.02
C PHE A 47 15.12 15.24 -21.79
N SER A 48 14.42 15.93 -22.70
CA SER A 48 14.99 16.96 -23.59
C SER A 48 15.68 18.11 -22.85
N ASP A 49 15.18 18.46 -21.68
CA ASP A 49 15.59 19.63 -20.90
C ASP A 49 16.53 19.26 -19.73
N PHE A 50 17.01 18.02 -19.70
CA PHE A 50 17.93 17.51 -18.67
C PHE A 50 19.31 17.21 -19.25
N ASP A 51 20.36 17.41 -18.45
CA ASP A 51 21.70 16.98 -18.82
C ASP A 51 21.82 15.46 -18.68
N GLU A 52 22.15 14.78 -19.79
CA GLU A 52 22.33 13.32 -19.80
C GLU A 52 23.47 12.86 -18.88
N THR A 53 24.46 13.72 -18.61
CA THR A 53 25.60 13.39 -17.74
C THR A 53 25.23 13.29 -16.26
N GLU A 54 24.14 13.94 -15.84
CA GLU A 54 23.63 13.88 -14.47
C GLU A 54 22.65 12.70 -14.25
N ARG A 55 22.37 11.91 -15.30
CA ARG A 55 21.40 10.81 -15.21
C ARG A 55 21.90 9.66 -14.34
N ILE A 56 21.18 9.40 -13.26
CA ILE A 56 21.42 8.25 -12.38
C ILE A 56 20.62 7.05 -12.89
N LEU A 57 21.31 6.09 -13.50
CA LEU A 57 20.71 4.81 -13.89
C LEU A 57 20.63 3.91 -12.65
N ILE A 58 19.43 3.76 -12.12
CA ILE A 58 19.14 2.85 -11.01
C ILE A 58 18.17 1.76 -11.47
N SER A 59 18.53 0.50 -11.24
CA SER A 59 17.63 -0.63 -11.45
C SER A 59 16.90 -0.98 -10.15
N TRP A 60 15.76 -1.67 -10.26
CA TRP A 60 15.00 -2.06 -9.08
C TRP A 60 15.82 -2.94 -8.15
N GLU A 61 16.66 -3.82 -8.69
CA GLU A 61 17.52 -4.76 -7.96
C GLU A 61 18.59 -4.07 -7.11
N GLN A 62 18.94 -2.83 -7.45
CA GLN A 62 19.94 -2.03 -6.72
C GLN A 62 19.35 -1.32 -5.51
N VAL A 63 18.01 -1.24 -5.41
CA VAL A 63 17.32 -0.62 -4.28
C VAL A 63 17.27 -1.59 -3.11
N ASP A 64 17.72 -1.14 -1.93
CA ASP A 64 17.58 -1.90 -0.69
C ASP A 64 16.09 -2.01 -0.29
N LYS A 65 15.58 -3.24 -0.30
CA LYS A 65 14.21 -3.60 0.05
C LYS A 65 14.15 -4.51 1.28
N SER A 66 15.27 -4.69 1.97
CA SER A 66 15.41 -5.70 3.03
C SER A 66 14.41 -5.54 4.17
N LEU A 67 14.00 -4.31 4.50
CA LEU A 67 12.95 -4.05 5.48
C LEU A 67 11.56 -4.11 4.84
N LEU A 68 11.38 -3.58 3.63
CA LEU A 68 10.12 -3.67 2.89
C LEU A 68 9.65 -5.14 2.72
N GLU A 69 10.55 -6.05 2.34
CA GLU A 69 10.27 -7.48 2.18
C GLU A 69 9.82 -8.13 3.50
N LYS A 70 10.49 -7.79 4.61
CA LYS A 70 10.11 -8.29 5.95
C LYS A 70 8.75 -7.76 6.38
N LEU A 71 8.46 -6.49 6.09
CA LEU A 71 7.18 -5.87 6.42
C LEU A 71 6.04 -6.47 5.61
N LEU A 72 6.26 -6.78 4.33
CA LEU A 72 5.27 -7.46 3.48
C LEU A 72 4.96 -8.86 4.03
N LEU A 73 5.99 -9.64 4.36
CA LEU A 73 5.80 -10.97 4.94
C LEU A 73 5.02 -10.91 6.26
N CYS A 74 5.38 -9.99 7.15
CA CYS A 74 4.69 -9.81 8.42
C CYS A 74 3.22 -9.37 8.22
N GLN A 75 2.94 -8.57 7.19
CA GLN A 75 1.58 -8.17 6.84
C GLN A 75 0.76 -9.37 6.34
N GLU A 76 1.31 -10.21 5.47
CA GLU A 76 0.64 -11.42 5.00
C GLU A 76 0.29 -12.35 6.18
N GLU A 77 1.24 -12.59 7.09
CA GLU A 77 1.02 -13.37 8.32
C GLU A 77 -0.12 -12.77 9.17
N TYR A 78 -0.11 -11.45 9.36
CA TYR A 78 -1.13 -10.76 10.13
C TYR A 78 -2.53 -10.85 9.49
N GLU A 79 -2.62 -10.73 8.16
CA GLU A 79 -3.88 -10.89 7.44
C GLU A 79 -4.43 -12.31 7.53
N ASP A 80 -3.55 -13.31 7.46
CA ASP A 80 -3.90 -14.71 7.64
C ASP A 80 -4.47 -14.98 9.04
N GLU A 81 -3.81 -14.48 10.09
CA GLU A 81 -4.29 -14.59 11.47
C GLU A 81 -5.65 -13.91 11.67
N LEU A 82 -5.80 -12.69 11.18
CA LEU A 82 -7.07 -11.96 11.22
C LEU A 82 -8.19 -12.73 10.51
N SER A 83 -7.89 -13.32 9.36
CA SER A 83 -8.86 -14.12 8.61
C SER A 83 -9.28 -15.38 9.37
N ALA A 84 -8.34 -16.02 10.07
CA ALA A 84 -8.58 -17.20 10.88
C ALA A 84 -9.45 -16.88 12.10
N LEU A 85 -9.21 -15.76 12.77
CA LEU A 85 -10.03 -15.29 13.89
C LEU A 85 -11.46 -14.98 13.45
N LYS A 86 -11.63 -14.25 12.34
CA LYS A 86 -12.97 -13.97 11.79
C LYS A 86 -13.74 -15.23 11.43
N LYS A 87 -13.06 -16.26 10.90
CA LYS A 87 -13.69 -17.58 10.63
C LYS A 87 -14.11 -18.29 11.91
N ARG A 88 -13.32 -18.17 12.99
CA ARG A 88 -13.65 -18.75 14.31
C ARG A 88 -14.83 -18.05 14.99
N GLU A 89 -14.92 -16.73 14.83
CA GLU A 89 -16.01 -15.91 15.39
C GLU A 89 -17.28 -15.93 14.54
N ALA A 90 -17.23 -16.51 13.34
CA ALA A 90 -18.39 -16.61 12.47
C ALA A 90 -19.52 -17.39 13.17
N PRO A 91 -20.71 -16.79 13.35
CA PRO A 91 -21.82 -17.46 14.01
C PRO A 91 -22.24 -18.70 13.21
N ALA A 92 -22.63 -19.76 13.92
CA ALA A 92 -23.11 -21.00 13.31
C ALA A 92 -24.19 -20.69 12.26
N PRO A 93 -24.16 -21.35 11.08
CA PRO A 93 -25.11 -21.08 10.02
C PRO A 93 -26.53 -21.22 10.59
N LYS A 94 -27.34 -20.16 10.49
CA LYS A 94 -28.75 -20.21 10.89
C LYS A 94 -29.38 -21.38 10.16
N ARG A 95 -29.80 -22.42 10.89
CA ARG A 95 -30.53 -23.56 10.34
C ARG A 95 -31.70 -22.98 9.53
N LYS A 96 -31.74 -23.23 8.22
CA LYS A 96 -32.90 -22.86 7.38
C LYS A 96 -34.12 -23.48 8.04
N GLY A 97 -34.92 -22.66 8.72
CA GLY A 97 -36.19 -23.09 9.29
C GLY A 97 -36.98 -23.71 8.15
N LYS A 98 -37.47 -24.94 8.34
CA LYS A 98 -38.29 -25.63 7.35
C LYS A 98 -39.37 -24.66 6.89
N GLU A 99 -39.32 -24.30 5.61
CA GLU A 99 -40.35 -23.52 4.95
C GLU A 99 -41.67 -24.29 5.14
N LYS A 100 -42.54 -23.77 6.01
CA LYS A 100 -43.86 -24.36 6.25
C LYS A 100 -44.67 -24.15 4.97
N ARG A 101 -44.66 -25.16 4.11
CA ARG A 101 -45.58 -25.27 2.97
C ARG A 101 -47.02 -25.13 3.47
N CYS A 102 -47.75 -24.26 2.78
CA CYS A 102 -49.15 -23.84 2.92
C CYS A 102 -50.15 -24.88 3.46
N ARG A 103 -51.18 -24.40 4.18
CA ARG A 103 -52.52 -25.02 4.16
C ARG A 103 -53.67 -24.03 4.49
N THR A 104 -54.30 -23.55 3.41
CA THR A 104 -55.73 -23.17 3.17
C THR A 104 -56.54 -22.26 4.11
N GLU A 105 -57.05 -21.18 3.48
CA GLU A 105 -58.42 -20.59 3.44
C GLU A 105 -59.30 -20.45 4.71
N TRP A 106 -60.12 -19.38 4.67
CA TRP A 106 -61.28 -19.00 5.49
C TRP A 106 -61.04 -18.04 6.68
N ALA A 107 -61.35 -16.75 6.45
CA ALA A 107 -62.38 -15.98 7.17
C ALA A 107 -62.67 -14.67 6.40
#